data_AF-A0A0D2B8H4-F1
#
_entry.id   AF-A0A0D2B8H4-F1
#
_cell.length_a   1.000
_cell.length_b   1.000
_cell.length_c   1.000
_cell.angle_alpha   90.00
_cell.angle_beta   90.00
_cell.angle_gamma   90.00
#
_symmetry.space_group_name_H-M   'P 1'
#
loop_
_entity.id
_entity.type
_entity.pdbx_description
1 polymer ?
#
loop_
_entity_poly.entity_id
_entity_poly.type
_entity_poly.pdbx_seq_one_letter_code
_entity_poly.pdbx_strand_id
1 'polypeptide(L)'
;MLSTISVKALSLLAAFGVVNALRPNTTSICDYYTPLLLGKENTPENQQQLMALITHTFILGNYTTPNVGVKVDGIAGPKTYEGHDVNLLPYFTGGYYSTNENGKPVAKNWLDDGGAGALLANKPANTTTSNQYKLLTHVYQYFGDFYGCSQQGGSDFPHYQGVASMWEVHKFMDPNIWESGYFNEQIVLAGKSIGFEEPDVNFTRDALDQTFTYRCIPPAAVIPPSAGPQLQTICSDVYSCPLAENANCSAYPDNGFVPYPKIANVTLLQGVPKENDTLGLSSTSASSASASATASGSAASPSTSSTNAAAYTLAAGNPMMAFGSMVALFGMTLLL
;
A
#
# COMPACT_ATOMS: atom_id res chain seq x y z
N MET A 1 -8.83 64.72 -31.34
CA MET A 1 -9.25 64.27 -29.99
C MET A 1 -9.61 62.81 -30.10
N LEU A 2 -8.98 61.99 -29.24
CA LEU A 2 -9.34 60.66 -28.69
C LEU A 2 -10.35 59.79 -29.49
N SER A 3 -10.16 58.49 -29.71
CA SER A 3 -9.42 57.50 -28.92
C SER A 3 -9.21 56.21 -29.73
N THR A 4 -8.05 55.61 -29.56
CA THR A 4 -7.71 54.21 -29.86
C THR A 4 -8.59 53.21 -29.11
N ILE A 5 -9.04 52.11 -29.73
CA ILE A 5 -9.08 50.78 -29.09
C ILE A 5 -8.72 49.71 -30.13
N SER A 6 -7.56 49.09 -29.87
CA SER A 6 -7.07 47.85 -30.45
C SER A 6 -7.82 46.67 -29.84
N VAL A 7 -8.27 45.72 -30.65
CA VAL A 7 -8.55 44.35 -30.18
C VAL A 7 -8.00 43.36 -31.21
N LYS A 8 -6.72 43.02 -31.07
CA LYS A 8 -6.20 41.75 -31.57
C LYS A 8 -6.83 40.66 -30.72
N ALA A 9 -7.82 39.96 -31.28
CA ALA A 9 -8.35 38.73 -30.70
C ALA A 9 -7.29 37.62 -30.87
N LEU A 10 -6.46 37.44 -29.86
CA LEU A 10 -5.61 36.26 -29.72
C LEU A 10 -6.47 35.19 -29.04
N SER A 11 -7.05 34.29 -29.83
CA SER A 11 -7.75 33.11 -29.32
C SER A 11 -6.72 32.18 -28.66
N LEU A 12 -6.58 32.25 -27.33
CA LEU A 12 -5.96 31.18 -26.55
C LEU A 12 -6.96 30.02 -26.51
N LEU A 13 -6.74 29.00 -27.34
CA LEU A 13 -7.24 27.66 -27.02
C LEU A 13 -6.46 27.18 -25.78
N ALA A 14 -7.08 27.27 -24.61
CA ALA A 14 -6.67 26.47 -23.47
C ALA A 14 -7.00 25.01 -23.79
N ALA A 15 -6.05 24.31 -24.41
CA ALA A 15 -6.06 22.86 -24.41
C ALA A 15 -5.79 22.43 -22.95
N PHE A 16 -6.86 22.17 -22.21
CA PHE A 16 -6.75 21.34 -21.02
C PHE A 16 -6.33 19.96 -21.52
N GLY A 17 -5.02 19.70 -21.48
CA GLY A 17 -4.49 18.38 -21.75
C GLY A 17 -5.07 17.43 -20.73
N VAL A 18 -5.99 16.57 -21.16
CA VAL A 18 -6.22 15.33 -20.45
C VAL A 18 -4.89 14.60 -20.53
N VAL A 19 -4.15 14.55 -19.43
CA VAL A 19 -2.98 13.68 -19.33
C VAL A 19 -3.54 12.26 -19.37
N ASN A 20 -3.72 11.73 -20.58
CA ASN A 20 -3.95 10.31 -20.74
C ASN A 20 -2.67 9.62 -20.27
N ALA A 21 -2.82 8.66 -19.35
CA ALA A 21 -1.72 7.75 -19.03
C ALA A 21 -1.17 7.17 -20.34
N LEU A 22 0.16 7.01 -20.44
CA LEU A 22 0.77 6.32 -21.58
C LEU A 22 0.40 4.84 -21.59
N ARG A 23 0.02 4.28 -20.44
CA ARG A 23 -0.50 2.92 -20.32
C ARG A 23 -1.85 2.77 -21.03
N PRO A 24 -1.98 1.86 -22.02
CA PRO A 24 -3.28 1.55 -22.61
C PRO A 24 -4.24 0.95 -21.57
N ASN A 25 -5.52 1.33 -21.62
CA ASN A 25 -6.55 0.81 -20.72
C ASN A 25 -6.75 -0.72 -20.82
N THR A 26 -6.27 -1.35 -21.90
CA THR A 26 -6.31 -2.80 -22.13
C THR A 26 -5.11 -3.57 -21.56
N THR A 27 -4.12 -2.86 -21.01
CA THR A 27 -2.89 -3.43 -20.45
C THR A 27 -2.87 -3.18 -18.96
N SER A 28 -2.62 -4.20 -18.13
CA SER A 28 -2.55 -4.03 -16.68
C SER A 28 -1.36 -3.16 -16.25
N ILE A 29 -1.37 -2.67 -15.02
CA ILE A 29 -0.25 -1.90 -14.45
C ILE A 29 1.03 -2.75 -14.49
N CYS A 30 0.95 -4.00 -14.04
CA CYS A 30 2.09 -4.90 -14.02
C CYS A 30 2.63 -5.19 -15.43
N ASP A 31 1.77 -5.56 -16.39
CA ASP A 31 2.19 -5.88 -17.75
C ASP A 31 2.83 -4.69 -18.47
N TYR A 32 2.38 -3.47 -18.15
CA TYR A 32 2.91 -2.24 -18.73
C TYR A 32 4.28 -1.90 -18.15
N TYR A 33 4.41 -1.89 -16.81
CA TYR A 33 5.63 -1.43 -16.15
C TYR A 33 6.75 -2.46 -16.11
N THR A 34 6.47 -3.76 -16.18
CA THR A 34 7.51 -4.79 -16.19
C THR A 34 8.53 -4.57 -17.32
N PRO A 35 8.14 -4.51 -18.60
CA PRO A 35 9.10 -4.27 -19.66
C PRO A 35 9.66 -2.85 -19.66
N LEU A 36 8.84 -1.85 -19.32
CA LEU A 36 9.23 -0.45 -19.32
C LEU A 36 10.34 -0.16 -18.29
N LEU A 37 10.19 -0.66 -17.06
CA LEU A 37 11.09 -0.34 -15.96
C LEU A 37 12.28 -1.28 -15.86
N LEU A 38 12.11 -2.55 -16.25
CA LEU A 38 13.20 -3.53 -16.19
C LEU A 38 14.02 -3.58 -17.47
N GLY A 39 13.50 -3.09 -18.60
CA GLY A 39 14.12 -3.27 -19.91
C GLY A 39 14.20 -4.76 -20.32
N LYS A 40 13.21 -5.56 -19.90
CA LYS A 40 13.15 -7.01 -20.11
C LYS A 40 11.80 -7.45 -20.66
N GLU A 41 11.73 -8.66 -21.21
CA GLU A 41 10.48 -9.25 -21.67
C GLU A 41 9.47 -9.44 -20.51
N ASN A 42 8.17 -9.41 -20.84
CA ASN A 42 7.11 -9.62 -19.86
C ASN A 42 6.94 -11.12 -19.54
N THR A 43 7.76 -11.64 -18.63
CA THR A 43 7.75 -13.05 -18.16
C THR A 43 7.35 -13.15 -16.69
N PRO A 44 6.92 -14.32 -16.17
CA PRO A 44 6.59 -14.49 -14.75
C PRO A 44 7.69 -13.99 -13.80
N GLU A 45 8.95 -14.30 -14.11
CA GLU A 45 10.10 -13.95 -13.29
C GLU A 45 10.32 -12.43 -13.26
N ASN A 46 10.13 -11.75 -14.39
CA ASN A 46 10.29 -10.31 -14.48
C ASN A 46 9.11 -9.56 -13.83
N GLN A 47 7.90 -10.10 -13.89
CA GLN A 47 6.76 -9.57 -13.13
C GLN A 47 6.99 -9.69 -11.62
N GLN A 48 7.44 -10.86 -11.15
CA GLN A 48 7.84 -11.03 -9.75
C GLN A 48 8.99 -10.10 -9.36
N GLN A 49 9.95 -9.88 -10.25
CA GLN A 49 11.04 -8.94 -10.01
C GLN A 49 10.51 -7.50 -9.82
N LEU A 50 9.56 -7.05 -10.63
CA LEU A 50 8.92 -5.75 -10.44
C LEU A 50 8.22 -5.67 -9.08
N MET A 51 7.47 -6.70 -8.69
CA MET A 51 6.79 -6.75 -7.38
C MET A 51 7.78 -6.72 -6.22
N ALA A 52 8.92 -7.42 -6.36
CA ALA A 52 10.00 -7.38 -5.38
C ALA A 52 10.57 -5.96 -5.24
N LEU A 53 10.86 -5.27 -6.34
CA LEU A 53 11.37 -3.90 -6.32
C LEU A 53 10.41 -2.93 -5.61
N ILE A 54 9.11 -2.97 -5.93
CA ILE A 54 8.10 -2.14 -5.25
C ILE A 54 8.06 -2.48 -3.76
N THR A 55 8.01 -3.77 -3.45
CA THR A 55 7.89 -4.27 -2.07
C THR A 55 9.06 -3.86 -1.20
N HIS A 56 10.27 -4.10 -1.68
CA HIS A 56 11.48 -3.73 -0.96
C HIS A 56 11.59 -2.22 -0.82
N THR A 57 11.14 -1.45 -1.81
CA THR A 57 11.21 0.02 -1.77
C THR A 57 10.28 0.59 -0.70
N PHE A 58 9.05 0.09 -0.56
CA PHE A 58 8.19 0.55 0.54
C PHE A 58 8.64 0.04 1.91
N ILE A 59 9.43 -1.04 1.98
CA ILE A 59 10.00 -1.54 3.24
C ILE A 59 11.23 -0.73 3.66
N LEU A 60 12.21 -0.60 2.76
CA LEU A 60 13.54 -0.03 3.04
C LEU A 60 13.61 1.48 2.80
N GLY A 61 12.69 2.04 2.02
CA GLY A 61 12.87 3.34 1.36
C GLY A 61 13.59 3.20 0.03
N ASN A 62 13.99 4.33 -0.57
CA ASN A 62 14.70 4.29 -1.86
C ASN A 62 16.06 3.56 -1.72
N TYR A 63 16.20 2.41 -2.39
CA TYR A 63 17.45 1.64 -2.44
C TYR A 63 17.82 1.18 -3.87
N THR A 64 16.94 1.44 -4.84
CA THR A 64 17.01 0.94 -6.21
C THR A 64 17.12 2.06 -7.25
N THR A 65 17.50 1.67 -8.46
CA THR A 65 17.31 2.45 -9.68
C THR A 65 16.31 1.70 -10.58
N PRO A 66 15.46 2.41 -11.36
CA PRO A 66 15.37 3.86 -11.47
C PRO A 66 14.76 4.51 -10.22
N ASN A 67 15.31 5.66 -9.83
CA ASN A 67 14.71 6.56 -8.84
C ASN A 67 14.48 7.90 -9.56
N VAL A 68 13.22 8.27 -9.74
CA VAL A 68 12.84 9.49 -10.47
C VAL A 68 12.82 10.74 -9.58
N GLY A 69 13.55 10.72 -8.46
CA GLY A 69 13.66 11.84 -7.52
C GLY A 69 12.54 11.90 -6.48
N VAL A 70 11.72 10.86 -6.36
CA VAL A 70 10.67 10.76 -5.34
C VAL A 70 11.21 10.03 -4.12
N LYS A 71 11.19 10.75 -2.99
CA LYS A 71 11.63 10.21 -1.70
C LYS A 71 10.65 9.15 -1.18
N VAL A 72 11.17 8.00 -0.79
CA VAL A 72 10.47 6.95 -0.04
C VAL A 72 11.24 6.73 1.24
N ASP A 73 10.57 6.86 2.39
CA ASP A 73 11.18 6.70 3.71
C ASP A 73 11.25 5.24 4.15
N GLY A 74 10.32 4.41 3.68
CA GLY A 74 10.19 3.01 4.06
C GLY A 74 9.47 2.81 5.39
N ILE A 75 8.98 1.59 5.64
CA ILE A 75 8.29 1.25 6.91
C ILE A 75 9.22 0.66 7.98
N ALA A 76 10.50 0.42 7.66
CA ALA A 76 11.47 -0.23 8.54
C ALA A 76 12.09 0.71 9.59
N GLY A 77 11.25 1.46 10.32
CA GLY A 77 11.67 2.25 11.49
C GLY A 77 10.66 3.32 11.91
N PRO A 78 10.92 4.03 13.02
CA PRO A 78 10.04 5.07 13.52
C PRO A 78 10.01 6.30 12.61
N LYS A 79 8.83 6.88 12.43
CA LYS A 79 8.59 8.09 11.63
C LYS A 79 7.46 8.93 12.21
N THR A 80 7.46 10.21 11.90
CA THR A 80 6.31 11.07 12.16
C THR A 80 5.47 11.18 10.90
N TYR A 81 4.19 10.83 11.00
CA TYR A 81 3.21 10.90 9.91
C TYR A 81 2.00 11.70 10.41
N GLU A 82 1.65 12.77 9.68
CA GLU A 82 0.55 13.70 10.06
C GLU A 82 0.61 14.22 11.51
N GLY A 83 1.82 14.35 12.06
CA GLY A 83 2.05 14.83 13.43
C GLY A 83 2.00 13.74 14.50
N HIS A 84 1.83 12.47 14.13
CA HIS A 84 1.83 11.32 15.03
C HIS A 84 3.05 10.43 14.80
N ASP A 85 3.61 9.90 15.87
CA ASP A 85 4.71 8.93 15.76
C ASP A 85 4.16 7.55 15.39
N VAL A 86 4.73 6.97 14.34
CA VAL A 86 4.37 5.69 13.75
C VAL A 86 5.60 4.79 13.75
N ASN A 87 5.43 3.54 14.19
CA ASN A 87 6.47 2.52 14.08
C ASN A 87 5.86 1.15 13.75
N LEU A 88 5.96 0.75 12.48
CA LEU A 88 5.41 -0.51 11.99
C LEU A 88 6.35 -1.70 12.18
N LEU A 89 7.67 -1.44 12.30
CA LEU A 89 8.69 -2.48 12.39
C LEU A 89 8.45 -3.52 13.52
N PRO A 90 7.96 -3.15 14.72
CA PRO A 90 7.74 -4.09 15.81
C PRO A 90 6.72 -5.21 15.51
N TYR A 91 5.78 -5.00 14.57
CA TYR A 91 4.88 -6.07 14.13
C TYR A 91 5.61 -7.17 13.36
N PHE A 92 6.73 -6.83 12.72
CA PHE A 92 7.53 -7.74 11.89
C PHE A 92 8.71 -8.35 12.66
N THR A 93 9.18 -7.73 13.73
CA THR A 93 10.32 -8.23 14.52
C THR A 93 9.92 -9.08 15.72
N GLY A 94 8.62 -9.18 16.01
CA GLY A 94 8.10 -9.85 17.21
C GLY A 94 8.11 -8.96 18.46
N GLY A 95 8.13 -7.64 18.30
CA GLY A 95 7.96 -6.69 19.42
C GLY A 95 6.57 -6.76 20.05
N TYR A 96 5.57 -7.21 19.28
CA TYR A 96 4.18 -7.36 19.69
C TYR A 96 3.64 -8.79 19.52
N TYR A 97 2.72 -9.19 20.40
CA TYR A 97 1.81 -10.31 20.17
C TYR A 97 0.76 -9.90 19.13
N SER A 98 1.14 -9.90 17.85
CA SER A 98 0.36 -9.31 16.75
C SER A 98 0.15 -10.23 15.55
N THR A 99 0.86 -11.36 15.49
CA THR A 99 0.66 -12.34 14.44
C THR A 99 -0.50 -13.26 14.77
N ASN A 100 -1.45 -13.44 13.85
CA ASN A 100 -2.49 -14.46 14.00
C ASN A 100 -1.93 -15.86 13.73
N GLU A 101 -1.84 -16.68 14.75
CA GLU A 101 -1.55 -18.11 14.63
C GLU A 101 -2.71 -18.91 15.22
N ASN A 102 -3.48 -19.55 14.34
CA ASN A 102 -4.64 -20.37 14.72
C ASN A 102 -5.65 -19.62 15.60
N GLY A 103 -5.94 -18.36 15.25
CA GLY A 103 -6.89 -17.51 15.97
C GLY A 103 -6.34 -16.89 17.24
N LYS A 104 -5.03 -16.99 17.50
CA LYS A 104 -4.37 -16.46 18.71
C LYS A 104 -3.25 -15.49 18.35
N PRO A 105 -3.08 -14.40 19.12
CA PRO A 105 -1.97 -13.48 18.93
C PRO A 105 -0.67 -14.11 19.43
N VAL A 106 0.34 -14.20 18.55
CA VAL A 106 1.70 -14.64 18.88
C VAL A 106 2.72 -13.58 18.49
N ALA A 107 3.83 -13.52 19.23
CA ALA A 107 4.98 -12.73 18.84
C ALA A 107 5.85 -13.56 17.89
N LYS A 108 6.04 -13.08 16.67
CA LYS A 108 6.80 -13.77 15.63
C LYS A 108 7.76 -12.82 14.94
N ASN A 109 9.01 -13.23 14.79
CA ASN A 109 9.96 -12.52 13.95
C ASN A 109 9.77 -12.98 12.50
N TRP A 110 9.24 -12.08 11.68
CA TRP A 110 9.09 -12.23 10.24
C TRP A 110 10.32 -11.76 9.45
N LEU A 111 11.33 -11.20 10.12
CA LEU A 111 12.60 -10.74 9.50
C LEU A 111 13.76 -11.63 9.96
N ASP A 112 13.53 -12.95 9.96
CA ASP A 112 14.39 -13.96 10.56
C ASP A 112 15.49 -14.51 9.65
N ASP A 113 15.62 -14.02 8.41
CA ASP A 113 16.51 -14.64 7.42
C ASP A 113 17.15 -13.63 6.45
N GLY A 114 18.03 -12.82 7.03
CA GLY A 114 18.81 -11.79 6.33
C GLY A 114 18.22 -10.38 6.44
N GLY A 115 16.97 -10.25 6.87
CA GLY A 115 16.29 -8.98 7.11
C GLY A 115 16.47 -8.00 5.94
N ALA A 116 16.79 -6.75 6.27
CA ALA A 116 17.10 -5.72 5.27
C ALA A 116 18.26 -6.08 4.34
N GLY A 117 19.26 -6.84 4.80
CA GLY A 117 20.39 -7.26 3.97
C GLY A 117 19.98 -8.15 2.80
N ALA A 118 19.01 -9.05 3.01
CA ALA A 118 18.46 -9.86 1.94
C ALA A 118 17.68 -9.00 0.92
N LEU A 119 16.85 -8.07 1.42
CA LEU A 119 16.07 -7.17 0.57
C LEU A 119 16.96 -6.24 -0.28
N LEU A 120 18.04 -5.70 0.31
CA LEU A 120 19.05 -4.91 -0.41
C LEU A 120 19.75 -5.71 -1.52
N ALA A 121 19.81 -7.04 -1.39
CA ALA A 121 20.31 -7.94 -2.42
C ALA A 121 19.22 -8.39 -3.42
N ASN A 122 18.04 -7.75 -3.41
CA ASN A 122 16.84 -8.10 -4.18
C ASN A 122 16.37 -9.54 -3.96
N LYS A 123 16.52 -10.05 -2.72
CA LYS A 123 16.04 -11.38 -2.32
C LYS A 123 14.95 -11.25 -1.26
N PRO A 124 13.91 -12.10 -1.28
CA PRO A 124 12.93 -12.14 -0.19
C PRO A 124 13.58 -12.51 1.15
N ALA A 125 14.55 -13.42 1.14
CA ALA A 125 15.30 -13.92 2.29
C ALA A 125 16.57 -14.64 1.80
N ASN A 126 17.46 -15.10 2.69
CA ASN A 126 18.63 -15.90 2.28
C ASN A 126 18.27 -17.36 1.91
N THR A 127 17.18 -17.88 2.46
CA THR A 127 16.68 -19.24 2.23
C THR A 127 15.19 -19.24 1.86
N THR A 128 14.63 -20.40 1.53
CA THR A 128 13.23 -20.54 1.09
C THR A 128 12.28 -21.10 2.15
N THR A 129 12.74 -21.29 3.38
CA THR A 129 11.98 -21.94 4.47
C THR A 129 11.70 -21.02 5.66
N SER A 130 12.19 -19.79 5.62
CA SER A 130 12.08 -18.81 6.70
C SER A 130 10.71 -18.12 6.75
N ASN A 131 10.40 -17.51 7.90
CA ASN A 131 9.20 -16.67 8.00
C ASN A 131 9.32 -15.47 7.06
N GLN A 132 10.53 -14.91 6.93
CA GLN A 132 10.81 -13.83 6.00
C GLN A 132 10.53 -14.22 4.55
N TYR A 133 11.00 -15.38 4.10
CA TYR A 133 10.71 -15.85 2.75
C TYR A 133 9.20 -15.95 2.52
N LYS A 134 8.48 -16.53 3.48
CA LYS A 134 7.02 -16.65 3.41
C LYS A 134 6.31 -15.30 3.36
N LEU A 135 6.68 -14.35 4.24
CA LEU A 135 6.11 -13.01 4.25
C LEU A 135 6.32 -12.32 2.92
N LEU A 136 7.58 -12.21 2.48
CA LEU A 136 7.94 -11.41 1.31
C LEU A 136 7.36 -12.01 0.03
N THR A 137 7.42 -13.33 -0.15
CA THR A 137 6.82 -13.97 -1.33
C THR A 137 5.31 -13.82 -1.37
N HIS A 138 4.62 -13.92 -0.23
CA HIS A 138 3.18 -13.67 -0.17
C HIS A 138 2.84 -12.21 -0.53
N VAL A 139 3.64 -11.25 -0.10
CA VAL A 139 3.45 -9.83 -0.47
C VAL A 139 3.64 -9.63 -1.97
N TYR A 140 4.66 -10.25 -2.60
CA TYR A 140 4.82 -10.16 -4.05
C TYR A 140 3.63 -10.75 -4.80
N GLN A 141 3.13 -11.91 -4.35
CA GLN A 141 1.98 -12.56 -4.97
C GLN A 141 0.72 -11.71 -4.83
N TYR A 142 0.48 -11.14 -3.64
CA TYR A 142 -0.67 -10.27 -3.40
C TYR A 142 -0.63 -9.06 -4.32
N PHE A 143 0.52 -8.36 -4.38
CA PHE A 143 0.64 -7.19 -5.25
C PHE A 143 0.65 -7.54 -6.73
N GLY A 144 1.08 -8.75 -7.10
CA GLY A 144 0.94 -9.25 -8.46
C GLY A 144 -0.51 -9.35 -8.90
N ASP A 145 -1.37 -9.95 -8.05
CA ASP A 145 -2.80 -10.04 -8.31
C ASP A 145 -3.44 -8.64 -8.27
N PHE A 146 -3.01 -7.76 -7.36
CA PHE A 146 -3.48 -6.38 -7.24
C PHE A 146 -3.19 -5.52 -8.48
N TYR A 147 -1.98 -5.62 -9.04
CA TYR A 147 -1.58 -4.87 -10.24
C TYR A 147 -1.90 -5.58 -11.56
N GLY A 148 -2.49 -6.79 -11.50
CA GLY A 148 -2.95 -7.55 -12.66
C GLY A 148 -1.83 -8.18 -13.48
N CYS A 149 -0.80 -8.71 -12.84
CA CYS A 149 0.31 -9.43 -13.50
C CYS A 149 -0.20 -10.63 -14.31
N SER A 150 -0.21 -10.55 -15.65
CA SER A 150 -0.83 -11.59 -16.49
C SER A 150 -0.05 -12.90 -16.53
N GLN A 151 1.22 -12.90 -16.12
CA GLN A 151 2.09 -14.08 -16.12
C GLN A 151 2.12 -14.78 -14.76
N GLN A 152 1.36 -14.28 -13.78
CA GLN A 152 1.21 -14.91 -12.49
C GLN A 152 0.31 -16.16 -12.58
N GLY A 153 0.58 -17.14 -11.73
CA GLY A 153 -0.13 -18.42 -11.64
C GLY A 153 0.75 -19.65 -11.90
N GLY A 154 1.97 -19.45 -12.40
CA GLY A 154 2.97 -20.51 -12.59
C GLY A 154 3.80 -20.80 -11.33
N SER A 155 4.74 -21.74 -11.42
CA SER A 155 5.68 -22.06 -10.33
C SER A 155 6.62 -20.92 -9.97
N ASP A 156 7.02 -20.13 -10.98
CA ASP A 156 8.01 -19.06 -10.82
C ASP A 156 7.40 -17.77 -10.25
N PHE A 157 6.08 -17.60 -10.42
CA PHE A 157 5.31 -16.54 -9.79
C PHE A 157 3.86 -16.99 -9.56
N PRO A 158 3.55 -17.66 -8.45
CA PRO A 158 2.21 -18.20 -8.18
C PRO A 158 1.20 -17.10 -7.80
N HIS A 159 -0.10 -17.37 -7.94
CA HIS A 159 -1.15 -16.53 -7.34
C HIS A 159 -1.01 -16.47 -5.82
N TYR A 160 -1.61 -15.47 -5.17
CA TYR A 160 -1.60 -15.33 -3.72
C TYR A 160 -2.03 -16.61 -3.00
N GLN A 161 -1.11 -17.19 -2.22
CA GLN A 161 -1.32 -18.42 -1.45
C GLN A 161 -1.62 -18.15 0.04
N GLY A 162 -1.81 -16.88 0.42
CA GLY A 162 -2.11 -16.52 1.80
C GLY A 162 -3.60 -16.63 2.15
N VAL A 163 -3.94 -16.10 3.33
CA VAL A 163 -5.34 -16.06 3.79
C VAL A 163 -6.04 -14.89 3.13
N ALA A 164 -7.14 -15.14 2.43
CA ALA A 164 -7.85 -14.12 1.64
C ALA A 164 -8.49 -12.98 2.48
N SER A 165 -8.77 -13.23 3.76
CA SER A 165 -9.26 -12.21 4.68
C SER A 165 -8.09 -11.41 5.27
N MET A 166 -7.92 -10.17 4.81
CA MET A 166 -6.90 -9.27 5.37
C MET A 166 -7.19 -8.90 6.81
N TRP A 167 -8.46 -8.89 7.23
CA TRP A 167 -8.82 -8.81 8.65
C TRP A 167 -8.20 -9.97 9.44
N GLU A 168 -8.39 -11.21 9.00
CA GLU A 168 -7.86 -12.36 9.75
C GLU A 168 -6.33 -12.33 9.84
N VAL A 169 -5.64 -11.84 8.81
CA VAL A 169 -4.18 -11.73 8.83
C VAL A 169 -3.71 -10.65 9.81
N HIS A 170 -4.36 -9.47 9.84
CA HIS A 170 -3.83 -8.27 10.49
C HIS A 170 -4.56 -7.87 11.78
N LYS A 171 -5.68 -8.48 12.15
CA LYS A 171 -6.53 -8.04 13.27
C LYS A 171 -5.77 -7.79 14.57
N PHE A 172 -4.81 -8.65 14.93
CA PHE A 172 -4.06 -8.51 16.18
C PHE A 172 -2.95 -7.43 16.14
N MET A 173 -2.72 -6.77 15.00
CA MET A 173 -1.88 -5.57 14.93
C MET A 173 -2.65 -4.32 15.40
N ASP A 174 -3.98 -4.37 15.28
CA ASP A 174 -4.92 -3.30 15.57
C ASP A 174 -4.50 -1.91 15.04
N PRO A 175 -4.04 -1.79 13.77
CA PRO A 175 -3.39 -0.57 13.31
C PRO A 175 -4.37 0.61 13.33
N ASN A 176 -3.85 1.76 13.78
CA ASN A 176 -4.59 3.01 13.73
C ASN A 176 -4.55 3.61 12.31
N ILE A 177 -5.27 4.72 12.12
CA ILE A 177 -5.36 5.37 10.80
C ILE A 177 -4.01 5.95 10.33
N TRP A 178 -3.11 6.32 11.25
CA TRP A 178 -1.78 6.84 10.90
C TRP A 178 -0.81 5.74 10.54
N GLU A 179 -0.83 4.61 11.24
CA GLU A 179 -0.10 3.40 10.89
C GLU A 179 -0.55 2.86 9.51
N SER A 180 -1.87 2.74 9.31
CA SER A 180 -2.45 2.26 8.05
C SER A 180 -2.18 3.23 6.90
N GLY A 181 -2.39 4.53 7.14
CA GLY A 181 -2.15 5.59 6.16
C GLY A 181 -0.68 5.69 5.78
N TYR A 182 0.24 5.62 6.76
CA TYR A 182 1.68 5.62 6.51
C TYR A 182 2.12 4.39 5.69
N PHE A 183 1.59 3.20 6.00
CA PHE A 183 1.87 1.99 5.22
C PHE A 183 1.44 2.17 3.75
N ASN A 184 0.21 2.63 3.51
CA ASN A 184 -0.31 2.90 2.17
C ASN A 184 0.52 3.98 1.44
N GLU A 185 0.90 5.06 2.14
CA GLU A 185 1.77 6.12 1.62
C GLU A 185 3.09 5.56 1.10
N GLN A 186 3.74 4.67 1.85
CA GLN A 186 5.02 4.10 1.41
C GLN A 186 4.86 3.22 0.16
N ILE A 187 3.75 2.49 0.00
CA ILE A 187 3.47 1.71 -1.22
C ILE A 187 3.28 2.64 -2.43
N VAL A 188 2.48 3.69 -2.27
CA VAL A 188 2.19 4.66 -3.32
C VAL A 188 3.45 5.41 -3.74
N LEU A 189 4.25 5.85 -2.76
CA LEU A 189 5.54 6.48 -3.02
C LEU A 189 6.55 5.52 -3.67
N ALA A 190 6.54 4.23 -3.31
CA ALA A 190 7.40 3.24 -3.94
C ALA A 190 7.10 3.10 -5.43
N GLY A 191 5.83 2.89 -5.82
CA GLY A 191 5.41 2.85 -7.23
C GLY A 191 5.78 4.13 -7.98
N LYS A 192 5.48 5.29 -7.39
CA LYS A 192 5.83 6.60 -7.97
C LYS A 192 7.35 6.76 -8.14
N SER A 193 8.15 6.29 -7.18
CA SER A 193 9.61 6.45 -7.20
C SER A 193 10.32 5.64 -8.28
N ILE A 194 9.72 4.53 -8.68
CA ILE A 194 10.24 3.71 -9.79
C ILE A 194 9.67 4.13 -11.16
N GLY A 195 8.73 5.08 -11.18
CA GLY A 195 8.23 5.69 -12.42
C GLY A 195 6.77 5.37 -12.76
N PHE A 196 5.94 4.91 -11.82
CA PHE A 196 4.50 4.83 -12.06
C PHE A 196 3.91 6.22 -12.33
N GLU A 197 3.00 6.28 -13.30
CA GLU A 197 2.31 7.48 -13.70
C GLU A 197 1.18 7.81 -12.73
N GLU A 198 0.81 9.08 -12.68
CA GLU A 198 -0.16 9.60 -11.71
C GLU A 198 -1.50 8.84 -11.69
N PRO A 199 -2.09 8.42 -12.82
CA PRO A 199 -3.33 7.63 -12.78
C PRO A 199 -3.16 6.26 -12.08
N ASP A 200 -2.02 5.61 -12.25
CA ASP A 200 -1.73 4.31 -11.63
C ASP A 200 -1.33 4.45 -10.16
N VAL A 201 -0.67 5.55 -9.81
CA VAL A 201 -0.39 5.97 -8.43
C VAL A 201 -1.71 6.26 -7.68
N ASN A 202 -2.64 6.98 -8.32
CA ASN A 202 -3.96 7.29 -7.74
C ASN A 202 -4.82 6.03 -7.59
N PHE A 203 -4.85 5.16 -8.61
CA PHE A 203 -5.50 3.85 -8.49
C PHE A 203 -4.97 3.08 -7.28
N THR A 204 -3.64 3.05 -7.10
CA THR A 204 -3.01 2.35 -5.97
C THR A 204 -3.50 2.91 -4.64
N ARG A 205 -3.50 4.24 -4.48
CA ARG A 205 -3.98 4.91 -3.26
C ARG A 205 -5.44 4.54 -2.99
N ASP A 206 -6.30 4.80 -3.96
CA ASP A 206 -7.75 4.66 -3.80
C ASP A 206 -8.13 3.22 -3.47
N ALA A 207 -7.52 2.24 -4.15
CA ALA A 207 -7.79 0.84 -3.91
C ALA A 207 -7.32 0.38 -2.52
N LEU A 208 -6.13 0.80 -2.06
CA LEU A 208 -5.64 0.46 -0.73
C LEU A 208 -6.52 1.08 0.36
N ASP A 209 -6.88 2.36 0.21
CA ASP A 209 -7.68 3.08 1.20
C ASP A 209 -9.09 2.49 1.29
N GLN A 210 -9.78 2.33 0.16
CA GLN A 210 -11.14 1.78 0.14
C GLN A 210 -11.22 0.35 0.68
N THR A 211 -10.15 -0.45 0.51
CA THR A 211 -10.16 -1.85 0.93
C THR A 211 -9.75 -2.03 2.39
N PHE A 212 -8.88 -1.18 2.93
CA PHE A 212 -8.19 -1.45 4.19
C PHE A 212 -8.34 -0.39 5.28
N THR A 213 -8.60 0.89 4.95
CA THR A 213 -8.46 2.00 5.91
C THR A 213 -9.74 2.39 6.64
N TYR A 214 -10.81 1.61 6.48
CA TYR A 214 -12.08 1.80 7.18
C TYR A 214 -12.43 0.60 8.06
N ARG A 215 -13.05 0.91 9.20
CA ARG A 215 -13.65 -0.08 10.08
C ARG A 215 -14.92 -0.65 9.49
N CYS A 216 -15.11 -1.94 9.71
CA CYS A 216 -16.35 -2.65 9.40
C CYS A 216 -16.75 -2.63 7.91
N ILE A 217 -15.78 -2.61 6.99
CA ILE A 217 -16.03 -2.70 5.55
C ILE A 217 -16.85 -3.98 5.26
N PRO A 218 -17.95 -3.92 4.49
CA PRO A 218 -18.69 -5.12 4.12
C PRO A 218 -17.79 -6.20 3.49
N PRO A 219 -18.07 -7.49 3.72
CA PRO A 219 -17.30 -8.56 3.11
C PRO A 219 -17.22 -8.40 1.58
N ALA A 220 -16.02 -8.48 1.02
CA ALA A 220 -15.76 -8.29 -0.39
C ALA A 220 -14.78 -9.34 -0.93
N ALA A 221 -14.97 -9.74 -2.20
CA ALA A 221 -14.04 -10.61 -2.90
C ALA A 221 -12.92 -9.75 -3.48
N VAL A 222 -11.72 -9.85 -2.92
CA VAL A 222 -10.55 -9.05 -3.30
C VAL A 222 -9.49 -9.95 -3.93
N ILE A 223 -8.59 -10.53 -3.12
CA ILE A 223 -7.50 -11.37 -3.62
C ILE A 223 -7.40 -12.66 -2.78
N PRO A 224 -7.48 -13.85 -3.42
CA PRO A 224 -7.97 -14.05 -4.78
C PRO A 224 -9.50 -13.85 -4.85
N PRO A 225 -10.07 -13.37 -5.96
CA PRO A 225 -11.52 -13.23 -6.11
C PRO A 225 -12.28 -14.56 -5.94
N SER A 226 -11.63 -15.68 -6.26
CA SER A 226 -12.18 -17.04 -6.12
C SER A 226 -12.46 -17.45 -4.68
N ALA A 227 -11.90 -16.76 -3.67
CA ALA A 227 -12.20 -17.00 -2.26
C ALA A 227 -13.59 -16.47 -1.84
N GLY A 228 -14.31 -15.80 -2.74
CA GLY A 228 -15.59 -15.17 -2.45
C GLY A 228 -15.46 -13.99 -1.49
N PRO A 229 -16.58 -13.47 -0.96
CA PRO A 229 -16.57 -12.35 -0.03
C PRO A 229 -15.82 -12.68 1.27
N GLN A 230 -14.86 -11.83 1.64
CA GLN A 230 -14.01 -11.96 2.84
C GLN A 230 -13.96 -10.63 3.60
N LEU A 231 -13.64 -10.67 4.90
CA LEU A 231 -13.44 -9.46 5.72
C LEU A 231 -12.08 -8.83 5.38
N GLN A 232 -12.06 -7.54 5.03
CA GLN A 232 -10.87 -6.88 4.50
C GLN A 232 -10.28 -5.77 5.37
N THR A 233 -11.03 -5.23 6.33
CA THR A 233 -10.53 -4.16 7.21
C THR A 233 -9.16 -4.50 7.80
N ILE A 234 -8.21 -3.56 7.69
CA ILE A 234 -6.94 -3.59 8.42
C ILE A 234 -6.97 -2.52 9.50
N CYS A 235 -7.36 -1.29 9.18
CA CYS A 235 -7.54 -0.20 10.14
C CYS A 235 -8.70 -0.52 11.08
N SER A 236 -8.40 -1.07 12.25
CA SER A 236 -9.39 -1.58 13.21
C SER A 236 -9.50 -0.73 14.48
N ASP A 237 -8.52 0.14 14.72
CA ASP A 237 -8.48 0.97 15.93
C ASP A 237 -9.75 1.79 16.08
N VAL A 238 -10.43 1.60 17.21
CA VAL A 238 -11.80 2.11 17.35
C VAL A 238 -11.89 3.62 17.57
N TYR A 239 -10.77 4.27 17.87
CA TYR A 239 -10.70 5.67 18.23
C TYR A 239 -10.36 6.56 17.04
N SER A 240 -9.57 6.06 16.10
CA SER A 240 -9.02 6.85 15.01
C SER A 240 -9.46 6.37 13.62
N CYS A 241 -9.72 5.07 13.42
CA CYS A 241 -10.15 4.56 12.13
C CYS A 241 -11.63 4.89 11.87
N PRO A 242 -11.95 5.53 10.73
CA PRO A 242 -13.33 5.86 10.39
C PRO A 242 -14.17 4.61 10.10
N LEU A 243 -15.47 4.67 10.40
CA LEU A 243 -16.42 3.66 9.94
C LEU A 243 -16.63 3.77 8.42
N ALA A 244 -16.72 2.64 7.74
CA ALA A 244 -17.13 2.60 6.34
C ALA A 244 -18.56 3.14 6.18
N GLU A 245 -18.86 3.79 5.04
CA GLU A 245 -20.18 4.37 4.74
C GLU A 245 -21.32 3.33 4.88
N ASN A 246 -21.06 2.10 4.45
CA ASN A 246 -22.00 0.97 4.55
C ASN A 246 -21.55 -0.06 5.59
N ALA A 247 -21.04 0.40 6.74
CA ALA A 247 -20.43 -0.47 7.75
C ALA A 247 -21.31 -1.66 8.17
N ASN A 248 -20.74 -2.87 8.17
CA ASN A 248 -21.35 -4.10 8.69
C ASN A 248 -20.50 -4.67 9.82
N CYS A 249 -20.46 -3.99 10.96
CA CYS A 249 -19.64 -4.40 12.09
C CYS A 249 -20.02 -5.78 12.63
N SER A 250 -21.29 -6.18 12.54
CA SER A 250 -21.76 -7.50 12.97
C SER A 250 -21.17 -8.68 12.19
N ALA A 251 -20.61 -8.44 10.99
CA ALA A 251 -19.91 -9.48 10.24
C ALA A 251 -18.52 -9.79 10.83
N TYR A 252 -17.97 -8.87 11.63
CA TYR A 252 -16.67 -9.01 12.26
C TYR A 252 -16.79 -9.63 13.66
N PRO A 253 -15.83 -10.47 14.08
CA PRO A 253 -15.72 -10.89 15.47
C PRO A 253 -15.74 -9.69 16.42
N ASP A 254 -16.44 -9.83 17.55
CA ASP A 254 -16.58 -8.79 18.57
C ASP A 254 -17.04 -7.43 18.01
N ASN A 255 -17.87 -7.44 16.95
CA ASN A 255 -18.33 -6.26 16.22
C ASN A 255 -17.19 -5.39 15.65
N GLY A 256 -16.08 -6.02 15.27
CA GLY A 256 -14.91 -5.34 14.71
C GLY A 256 -14.04 -4.65 15.75
N PHE A 257 -14.22 -4.97 17.03
CA PHE A 257 -13.31 -4.55 18.09
C PHE A 257 -12.16 -5.56 18.23
N VAL A 258 -10.93 -5.06 18.27
CA VAL A 258 -9.75 -5.84 18.65
C VAL A 258 -9.00 -5.07 19.73
N PRO A 259 -8.55 -5.71 20.82
CA PRO A 259 -7.71 -5.03 21.78
C PRO A 259 -6.32 -4.77 21.20
N TYR A 260 -5.70 -3.66 21.64
CA TYR A 260 -4.31 -3.35 21.35
C TYR A 260 -3.37 -4.56 21.58
N PRO A 261 -2.40 -4.79 20.69
CA PRO A 261 -1.40 -5.84 20.87
C PRO A 261 -0.61 -5.62 22.16
N LYS A 262 -0.44 -6.71 22.91
CA LYS A 262 0.47 -6.70 24.06
C LYS A 262 1.92 -6.61 23.59
N ILE A 263 2.72 -5.84 24.32
CA ILE A 263 4.16 -5.78 24.12
C ILE A 263 4.76 -7.14 24.51
N ALA A 264 5.47 -7.76 23.57
CA ALA A 264 6.25 -8.98 23.80
C ALA A 264 7.70 -8.65 24.17
N ASN A 265 8.28 -7.60 23.57
CA ASN A 265 9.65 -7.16 23.85
C ASN A 265 9.81 -5.64 23.65
N VAL A 266 10.03 -4.92 24.75
CA VAL A 266 10.18 -3.46 24.75
C VAL A 266 11.39 -2.96 23.96
N THR A 267 12.48 -3.71 23.89
CA THR A 267 13.71 -3.32 23.19
C THR A 267 13.49 -3.25 21.67
N LEU A 268 12.53 -4.03 21.15
CA LEU A 268 12.18 -4.05 19.73
C LEU A 268 11.26 -2.91 19.30
N LEU A 269 10.76 -2.09 20.23
CA LEU A 269 9.85 -0.98 19.93
C LEU A 269 10.56 0.30 19.49
N GLN A 270 11.89 0.35 19.62
CA GLN A 270 12.72 1.50 19.23
C GLN A 270 12.25 2.85 19.83
N GLY A 271 11.71 2.81 21.05
CA GLY A 271 11.25 4.00 21.78
C GLY A 271 9.90 4.54 21.36
N VAL A 272 9.24 3.96 20.36
CA VAL A 272 7.89 4.35 19.89
C VAL A 272 6.96 3.16 20.05
N PRO A 273 6.40 2.93 21.26
CA PRO A 273 5.36 1.94 21.43
C PRO A 273 4.07 2.39 20.75
N LYS A 274 3.29 1.45 20.22
CA LYS A 274 1.88 1.65 19.88
C LYS A 274 1.18 2.29 21.07
N GLU A 275 0.72 3.51 20.87
CA GLU A 275 -0.04 4.25 21.86
C GLU A 275 -1.43 3.59 22.00
N ASN A 276 -1.80 3.30 23.24
CA ASN A 276 -3.19 3.06 23.57
C ASN A 276 -3.75 4.43 23.93
N ASP A 277 -4.65 4.99 23.13
CA ASP A 277 -5.25 6.31 23.38
C ASP A 277 -6.01 6.38 24.73
N THR A 278 -6.19 5.23 25.42
CA THR A 278 -6.74 5.17 26.79
C THR A 278 -5.69 5.14 27.91
N LEU A 279 -4.41 4.94 27.61
CA LEU A 279 -3.32 5.12 28.56
C LEU A 279 -2.71 6.48 28.30
N GLY A 280 -3.20 7.50 29.01
CA GLY A 280 -2.58 8.82 29.10
C GLY A 280 -1.18 8.74 29.68
N LEU A 281 -0.22 8.21 28.92
CA LEU A 281 1.19 8.44 29.12
C LEU A 281 1.40 9.90 28.73
N SER A 282 1.14 10.74 29.72
CA SER A 282 1.35 12.16 29.68
C SER A 282 2.71 12.41 29.07
N SER A 283 2.73 13.16 27.97
CA SER A 283 3.90 13.78 27.42
C SER A 283 4.47 14.75 28.46
N THR A 284 5.16 14.21 29.45
CA THR A 284 6.10 14.98 30.26
C THR A 284 7.26 15.34 29.36
N SER A 285 7.08 16.47 28.68
CA SER A 285 8.09 17.47 28.40
C SER A 285 9.38 17.24 29.20
N ALA A 286 10.40 16.64 28.57
CA ALA A 286 11.76 16.63 29.07
C ALA A 286 12.67 17.20 27.98
N SER A 287 13.00 18.46 28.22
CA SER A 287 13.96 19.32 27.53
C SER A 287 15.31 18.65 27.20
N SER A 288 15.74 18.91 25.96
CA SER A 288 17.13 19.17 25.52
C SER A 288 18.26 18.22 25.99
N ALA A 289 18.73 17.41 25.05
CA ALA A 289 20.16 17.12 24.93
C ALA A 289 20.56 17.18 23.45
N SER A 290 21.32 18.22 23.12
CA SER A 290 21.97 18.43 21.83
C SER A 290 22.94 17.30 21.54
N ALA A 291 22.75 16.61 20.41
CA ALA A 291 23.80 15.85 19.74
C ALA A 291 23.86 16.29 18.28
N SER A 292 24.80 17.18 18.01
CA SER A 292 25.14 17.72 16.70
C SER A 292 25.69 16.60 15.80
N ALA A 293 25.05 16.38 14.66
CA ALA A 293 25.68 15.76 13.50
C ALA A 293 25.32 16.59 12.26
N THR A 294 26.29 17.39 11.84
CA THR A 294 26.29 18.25 10.67
C THR A 294 26.12 17.45 9.38
N ALA A 295 25.13 17.81 8.56
CA ALA A 295 25.19 17.64 7.11
C ALA A 295 24.50 18.85 6.46
N SER A 296 25.33 19.71 5.87
CA SER A 296 24.95 20.92 5.15
C SER A 296 24.40 20.57 3.77
N GLY A 297 23.29 21.19 3.39
CA GLY A 297 22.69 21.07 2.06
C GLY A 297 21.51 22.02 1.92
N SER A 298 21.79 23.26 1.55
CA SER A 298 20.85 24.37 1.39
C SER A 298 19.64 24.03 0.50
N ALA A 299 18.43 24.21 1.03
CA ALA A 299 17.19 24.21 0.26
C ALA A 299 16.69 25.65 0.10
N ALA A 300 16.50 26.07 -1.16
CA ALA A 300 15.74 27.27 -1.50
C ALA A 300 14.25 26.92 -1.57
N SER A 301 13.40 27.75 -0.93
CA SER A 301 11.94 27.74 -1.09
C SER A 301 11.52 28.36 -2.44
N PRO A 302 10.37 27.94 -3.00
CA PRO A 302 9.09 28.67 -2.80
C PRO A 302 7.92 27.70 -2.51
N SER A 303 7.01 27.92 -1.55
CA SER A 303 5.91 28.91 -1.43
C SER A 303 4.75 28.78 -2.44
N THR A 304 3.68 28.09 -1.97
CA THR A 304 2.23 28.41 -2.04
C THR A 304 1.49 28.62 -3.37
N SER A 305 0.48 27.77 -3.63
CA SER A 305 -0.92 28.10 -4.07
C SER A 305 -1.66 26.79 -4.41
N SER A 306 -2.60 26.30 -3.58
CA SER A 306 -4.06 26.57 -3.53
C SER A 306 -4.93 25.78 -4.54
N THR A 307 -5.78 24.90 -3.98
CA THR A 307 -7.20 24.60 -4.31
C THR A 307 -7.61 24.36 -5.76
N ASN A 308 -8.11 23.16 -6.08
CA ASN A 308 -9.55 22.89 -6.22
C ASN A 308 -9.83 21.41 -6.48
N ALA A 309 -10.69 20.84 -5.64
CA ALA A 309 -11.28 19.52 -5.80
C ALA A 309 -12.16 19.47 -7.06
N ALA A 310 -12.02 18.38 -7.82
CA ALA A 310 -13.05 17.93 -8.74
C ALA A 310 -13.51 16.57 -8.23
N ALA A 311 -14.65 16.59 -7.54
CA ALA A 311 -15.42 15.39 -7.21
C ALA A 311 -15.78 14.65 -8.49
N TYR A 312 -15.52 13.34 -8.53
CA TYR A 312 -16.26 12.43 -9.37
C TYR A 312 -16.85 11.32 -8.52
N THR A 313 -18.18 11.34 -8.52
CA THR A 313 -19.13 10.38 -7.98
C THR A 313 -18.82 8.95 -8.44
N LEU A 314 -18.37 8.10 -7.52
CA LEU A 314 -18.72 6.68 -7.57
C LEU A 314 -20.13 6.58 -6.98
N ALA A 315 -21.12 6.49 -7.88
CA ALA A 315 -22.52 6.46 -7.54
C ALA A 315 -22.84 5.31 -6.56
N ALA A 316 -23.36 5.66 -5.40
CA ALA A 316 -24.12 4.77 -4.56
C ALA A 316 -25.38 4.29 -5.32
N GLY A 317 -25.59 2.97 -5.39
CA GLY A 317 -26.92 2.40 -5.61
C GLY A 317 -27.07 1.30 -6.68
N ASN A 318 -26.98 0.06 -6.21
CA ASN A 318 -27.67 -1.17 -6.67
C ASN A 318 -27.09 -2.04 -7.82
N PRO A 319 -27.38 -3.36 -7.83
CA PRO A 319 -26.35 -4.40 -7.89
C PRO A 319 -26.57 -5.35 -9.07
N MET A 320 -25.75 -5.25 -10.11
CA MET A 320 -25.49 -6.30 -11.10
C MET A 320 -24.64 -5.67 -12.20
N MET A 321 -23.35 -5.97 -12.18
CA MET A 321 -22.38 -6.05 -13.28
C MET A 321 -21.02 -6.01 -12.59
N ALA A 322 -20.48 -7.17 -12.22
CA ALA A 322 -19.61 -7.92 -13.12
C ALA A 322 -18.48 -7.02 -13.64
N PHE A 323 -17.35 -7.02 -12.93
CA PHE A 323 -16.07 -6.95 -13.61
C PHE A 323 -15.94 -8.25 -14.44
N GLY A 324 -16.63 -8.30 -15.58
CA GLY A 324 -16.48 -9.31 -16.63
C GLY A 324 -15.68 -8.68 -17.76
N SER A 325 -14.41 -9.04 -17.89
CA SER A 325 -13.91 -10.02 -18.85
C SER A 325 -13.84 -9.49 -20.29
N MET A 326 -12.64 -9.53 -20.88
CA MET A 326 -12.48 -9.80 -22.32
C MET A 326 -11.15 -10.52 -22.59
N VAL A 327 -11.20 -11.85 -22.57
CA VAL A 327 -10.76 -12.61 -23.75
C VAL A 327 -12.04 -13.17 -24.34
N ALA A 328 -12.44 -12.63 -25.48
CA ALA A 328 -13.56 -13.11 -26.27
C ALA A 328 -13.15 -14.39 -27.01
N LEU A 329 -13.95 -15.44 -26.91
CA LEU A 329 -13.99 -16.53 -27.87
C LEU A 329 -15.44 -16.94 -28.10
N PHE A 330 -16.05 -16.33 -29.11
CA PHE A 330 -17.24 -16.84 -29.76
C PHE A 330 -16.89 -17.22 -31.21
N GLY A 331 -17.09 -18.49 -31.53
CA GLY A 331 -17.27 -19.05 -32.87
C GLY A 331 -17.93 -20.42 -32.66
N MET A 332 -19.25 -20.53 -32.86
CA MET A 332 -19.90 -21.23 -33.99
C MET A 332 -19.35 -22.67 -34.17
N THR A 333 -20.13 -23.76 -34.15
CA THR A 333 -21.42 -24.02 -34.80
C THR A 333 -21.87 -25.45 -34.46
N LEU A 334 -23.18 -25.66 -34.36
CA LEU A 334 -24.02 -26.74 -34.91
C LEU A 334 -23.50 -28.20 -35.04
N LEU A 335 -24.44 -29.10 -34.67
CA LEU A 335 -24.71 -30.47 -35.13
C LEU A 335 -24.23 -31.65 -34.24
N LEU A 336 -25.27 -32.34 -33.75
CA LEU A 336 -25.36 -33.71 -33.21
C LEU A 336 -24.84 -33.93 -31.79
#